data_AF-A0AA91QL86-F1
#
_entry.id   AF-A0AA91QL86-F1
#
_cell.length_a   1.000
_cell.length_b   1.000
_cell.length_c   1.000
_cell.angle_alpha   90.00
_cell.angle_beta   90.00
_cell.angle_gamma   90.00
#
_symmetry.space_group_name_H-M   'P 1'
#
loop_
_entity.id
_entity.type
_entity.pdbx_description
1 polymer ?
#
loop_
_entity_poly.entity_id
_entity_poly.type
_entity_poly.pdbx_seq_one_letter_code
_entity_poly.pdbx_strand_id
1 'polypeptide(L)'
;MKAIYKNKAFLFITSSHFIHKIAETLYDLAIPLLVLQATGSSLLMGAMYALGFFAEFLVSFFGGAIVDSVNRKKLLMFISTLQALFISILPISASFEFFNIIIIFLVAFVLDICIAIYRIADISIIPQLVEKNIYLKLTVLCKWQFLQQRL
;
A
#
# COMPACT_ATOMS: atom_id res chain seq x y z
N MET A 1 -2.80 -20.79 18.12
CA MET A 1 -2.80 -19.32 17.93
C MET A 1 -1.67 -18.61 18.67
N LYS A 2 -1.40 -18.87 19.97
CA LYS A 2 -0.38 -18.14 20.77
C LYS A 2 1.09 -18.24 20.27
N ALA A 3 1.46 -19.27 19.51
CA ALA A 3 2.83 -19.45 19.02
C ALA A 3 3.23 -18.45 17.91
N ILE A 4 2.27 -17.92 17.14
CA ILE A 4 2.52 -17.02 16.01
C ILE A 4 2.99 -15.63 16.51
N TYR A 5 2.37 -15.13 17.59
CA TYR A 5 2.72 -13.85 18.22
C TYR A 5 4.09 -13.85 18.92
N LYS A 6 4.72 -15.01 19.12
CA LYS A 6 6.03 -15.09 19.78
C LYS A 6 7.19 -14.71 18.86
N ASN A 7 6.97 -14.66 17.55
CA ASN A 7 8.01 -14.26 16.60
C ASN A 7 8.07 -12.73 16.51
N LYS A 8 9.13 -12.13 17.08
CA LYS A 8 9.36 -10.68 17.03
C LYS A 8 9.36 -10.13 15.60
N ALA A 9 9.82 -10.92 14.62
CA ALA A 9 9.82 -10.50 13.22
C ALA A 9 8.41 -10.41 12.64
N PHE A 10 7.50 -11.31 13.03
CA PHE A 10 6.10 -11.29 12.61
C PHE A 10 5.37 -10.06 13.18
N LEU A 11 5.55 -9.79 14.48
CA LEU A 11 4.97 -8.62 15.14
C LEU A 11 5.45 -7.31 14.50
N PHE A 12 6.76 -7.19 14.24
CA PHE A 12 7.34 -5.99 13.63
C PHE A 12 6.80 -5.73 12.22
N ILE A 13 6.76 -6.75 11.36
CA ILE A 13 6.26 -6.62 9.98
C ILE A 13 4.76 -6.27 9.99
N THR A 14 3.99 -6.92 10.85
CA THR A 14 2.54 -6.68 10.96
C THR A 14 2.27 -5.25 11.45
N SER A 15 2.99 -4.77 12.47
CA SER A 15 2.84 -3.39 12.94
C SER A 15 3.22 -2.36 11.88
N SER A 16 4.29 -2.60 11.12
CA SER A 16 4.69 -1.73 10.01
C SER A 16 3.62 -1.68 8.91
N HIS A 17 3.01 -2.82 8.57
CA HIS A 17 1.91 -2.88 7.62
C HIS A 17 0.70 -2.06 8.09
N PHE A 18 0.30 -2.20 9.37
CA PHE A 18 -0.79 -1.39 9.93
C PHE A 18 -0.51 0.11 9.86
N ILE A 19 0.69 0.53 10.27
CA ILE A 19 1.10 1.95 10.21
C ILE A 19 1.06 2.45 8.77
N HIS A 20 1.57 1.65 7.83
CA HIS A 20 1.56 1.99 6.41
C HIS A 20 0.15 2.18 5.88
N LYS A 21 -0.79 1.28 6.25
CA LYS A 21 -2.18 1.37 5.78
C LYS A 21 -2.90 2.61 6.30
N ILE A 22 -2.63 3.00 7.54
CA ILE A 22 -3.15 4.24 8.12
C ILE A 22 -2.59 5.44 7.35
N ALA A 23 -1.28 5.45 7.07
CA ALA A 23 -0.64 6.53 6.32
C ALA A 23 -1.21 6.65 4.89
N GLU A 24 -1.41 5.53 4.19
CA GLU A 24 -2.04 5.48 2.86
C GLU A 24 -3.46 6.07 2.90
N THR A 25 -4.27 5.64 3.87
CA THR A 25 -5.65 6.14 4.00
C THR A 25 -5.70 7.64 4.31
N LEU A 26 -4.77 8.13 5.13
CA LEU A 26 -4.63 9.57 5.40
C LEU A 26 -4.19 10.32 4.15
N TYR A 27 -3.26 9.77 3.37
CA TYR A 27 -2.80 10.35 2.11
C TYR A 27 -3.93 10.50 1.08
N ASP A 28 -4.71 9.43 0.87
CA ASP A 28 -5.83 9.39 -0.08
C ASP A 28 -6.89 10.46 0.24
N LEU A 29 -7.03 10.83 1.51
CA LEU A 29 -7.93 11.90 1.94
C LEU A 29 -7.25 13.27 1.89
N ALA A 30 -6.03 13.38 2.39
CA ALA A 30 -5.35 14.66 2.60
C ALA A 30 -4.95 15.34 1.29
N ILE A 31 -4.41 14.61 0.31
CA ILE A 31 -3.90 15.23 -0.92
C ILE A 31 -5.02 15.83 -1.78
N PRO A 32 -6.12 15.13 -2.09
CA PRO A 32 -7.20 15.71 -2.87
C PRO A 32 -7.86 16.90 -2.15
N LEU A 33 -7.99 16.84 -0.81
CA LEU A 33 -8.49 17.96 -0.01
C LEU A 33 -7.54 19.16 -0.01
N LEU A 34 -6.22 18.93 0.04
CA LEU A 34 -5.22 19.99 -0.04
C LEU A 34 -5.28 20.69 -1.41
N VAL A 35 -5.43 19.93 -2.50
CA VAL A 35 -5.63 20.50 -3.84
C VAL A 35 -6.94 21.30 -3.91
N LEU A 36 -8.03 20.79 -3.33
CA LEU A 36 -9.30 21.50 -3.27
C LEU A 36 -9.19 22.82 -2.50
N GLN A 37 -8.53 22.82 -1.33
CA GLN A 37 -8.34 24.03 -0.53
C GLN A 37 -7.43 25.05 -1.22
N ALA A 38 -6.39 24.60 -1.91
CA ALA A 38 -5.45 25.48 -2.59
C ALA A 38 -6.02 26.08 -3.90
N THR A 39 -6.84 25.33 -4.63
CA THR A 39 -7.35 25.73 -5.96
C THR A 39 -8.80 26.18 -5.97
N GLY A 40 -9.60 25.77 -4.99
CA GLY A 40 -11.05 25.92 -4.97
C GLY A 40 -11.79 25.06 -6.00
N SER A 41 -11.09 24.19 -6.74
CA SER A 41 -11.66 23.44 -7.86
C SER A 41 -11.87 21.96 -7.54
N SER A 42 -13.13 21.54 -7.50
CA SER A 42 -13.51 20.13 -7.37
C SER A 42 -13.11 19.27 -8.58
N LEU A 43 -12.91 19.89 -9.75
CA LEU A 43 -12.49 19.20 -10.96
C LEU A 43 -11.03 18.73 -10.87
N LEU A 44 -10.15 19.55 -10.28
CA LEU A 44 -8.75 19.18 -10.04
C LEU A 44 -8.63 18.09 -8.96
N MET A 45 -9.47 18.16 -7.93
CA MET A 45 -9.60 17.09 -6.93
C MET A 45 -10.01 15.76 -7.59
N GLY A 46 -11.01 15.77 -8.48
CA GLY A 46 -11.43 14.58 -9.24
C GLY A 46 -10.33 14.05 -10.16
N ALA A 47 -9.55 14.94 -10.78
CA ALA A 47 -8.40 14.56 -11.60
C ALA A 47 -7.31 13.83 -10.80
N MET A 48 -7.14 14.14 -9.50
CA MET A 48 -6.21 13.40 -8.63
C MET A 48 -6.61 11.94 -8.47
N TYR A 49 -7.89 11.65 -8.21
CA TYR A 49 -8.38 10.27 -8.16
C TYR A 49 -8.23 9.56 -9.50
N ALA A 50 -8.51 10.24 -10.62
CA ALA A 50 -8.33 9.68 -11.95
C ALA A 50 -6.86 9.31 -12.23
N LEU A 51 -5.92 10.15 -11.78
CA LEU A 51 -4.48 9.87 -11.87
C LEU A 51 -4.06 8.69 -11.01
N GLY A 52 -4.57 8.58 -9.78
CA GLY A 52 -4.31 7.42 -8.92
C GLY A 52 -4.81 6.11 -9.54
N PHE A 53 -6.04 6.10 -10.08
CA PHE A 53 -6.55 4.94 -10.82
C PHE A 53 -5.72 4.61 -12.06
N PHE A 54 -5.23 5.63 -12.76
CA PHE A 54 -4.36 5.43 -13.92
C PHE A 54 -3.01 4.82 -13.52
N ALA A 55 -2.41 5.28 -12.42
CA ALA A 55 -1.20 4.69 -11.85
C ALA A 55 -1.41 3.22 -11.44
N GLU A 56 -2.51 2.92 -10.75
CA GLU A 56 -2.89 1.54 -10.39
C GLU A 56 -3.09 0.66 -11.62
N PHE A 57 -3.72 1.19 -12.67
CA PHE A 57 -3.90 0.47 -13.94
C PHE A 57 -2.56 0.13 -14.59
N LEU A 58 -1.64 1.10 -14.67
CA LEU A 58 -0.29 0.88 -15.22
C LEU A 58 0.46 -0.18 -14.42
N VAL A 59 0.44 -0.09 -13.10
CA VAL A 59 1.11 -1.06 -12.23
C VAL A 59 0.42 -2.41 -12.25
N SER A 60 -0.89 -2.50 -12.41
CA SER A 60 -1.58 -3.78 -12.55
C SER A 60 -1.21 -4.47 -13.87
N PHE A 61 -1.04 -3.69 -14.94
CA PHE A 61 -0.67 -4.20 -16.26
C PHE A 61 0.81 -4.63 -16.34
N PHE A 62 1.73 -3.83 -15.79
CA PHE A 62 3.18 -4.07 -15.90
C PHE A 62 3.84 -4.62 -14.62
N GLY A 63 3.29 -4.30 -13.46
CA GLY A 63 3.91 -4.50 -12.15
C GLY A 63 3.94 -5.96 -11.68
N GLY A 64 3.07 -6.83 -12.21
CA GLY A 64 3.10 -8.27 -11.88
C GLY A 64 4.45 -8.92 -12.17
N ALA A 65 4.99 -8.69 -13.37
CA ALA A 65 6.30 -9.23 -13.77
C ALA A 65 7.46 -8.65 -12.94
N ILE A 66 7.36 -7.37 -12.56
CA ILE A 66 8.39 -6.68 -11.76
C ILE A 66 8.42 -7.27 -10.34
N VAL A 67 7.27 -7.40 -9.68
CA VAL A 67 7.18 -7.91 -8.30
C VAL A 67 7.60 -9.38 -8.20
N ASP A 68 7.38 -10.17 -9.25
CA ASP A 68 7.79 -11.57 -9.28
C ASP A 68 9.32 -11.77 -9.33
N SER A 69 10.05 -10.83 -9.92
CA SER A 69 11.51 -10.91 -10.10
C SER A 69 12.34 -10.40 -8.91
N VAL A 70 11.72 -9.70 -7.95
CA VAL A 70 12.42 -9.02 -6.86
C VAL A 70 12.11 -9.65 -5.51
N ASN A 71 13.06 -9.59 -4.57
CA ASN A 71 12.82 -10.00 -3.19
C ASN A 71 11.77 -9.10 -2.53
N ARG A 72 10.54 -9.62 -2.40
CA ARG A 72 9.36 -8.90 -1.89
C ARG A 72 9.60 -8.18 -0.56
N LYS A 73 10.32 -8.79 0.38
CA LYS A 73 10.60 -8.16 1.68
C LYS A 73 11.48 -6.91 1.52
N LYS A 74 12.51 -6.97 0.67
CA LYS A 74 13.37 -5.80 0.37
C LYS A 74 12.59 -4.74 -0.40
N LEU A 75 11.74 -5.16 -1.33
CA LEU A 75 10.90 -4.26 -2.13
C LEU A 75 9.93 -3.46 -1.23
N LEU A 76 9.19 -4.12 -0.34
CA LEU A 76 8.28 -3.46 0.59
C LEU A 76 9.01 -2.47 1.51
N MET A 77 10.18 -2.85 2.05
CA MET A 77 10.98 -1.93 2.87
C MET A 77 11.39 -0.69 2.07
N PHE A 78 11.96 -0.88 0.88
CA PHE A 78 12.39 0.23 0.02
C PHE A 78 11.23 1.17 -0.35
N ILE A 79 10.12 0.61 -0.81
CA ILE A 79 8.93 1.38 -1.19
C ILE A 79 8.34 2.12 0.01
N SER A 80 8.22 1.45 1.16
CA SER A 80 7.68 2.10 2.36
C SER A 80 8.54 3.27 2.83
N THR A 81 9.87 3.16 2.74
CA THR A 81 10.79 4.26 3.04
C THR A 81 10.66 5.39 2.03
N LEU A 82 10.56 5.06 0.74
CA LEU A 82 10.41 6.05 -0.33
C LEU A 82 9.10 6.84 -0.17
N GLN A 83 7.99 6.15 0.09
CA GLN A 83 6.69 6.77 0.33
C GLN A 83 6.72 7.69 1.56
N ALA A 84 7.29 7.22 2.68
CA ALA A 84 7.41 8.05 3.88
C ALA A 84 8.20 9.33 3.61
N LEU A 85 9.25 9.24 2.79
CA LEU A 85 10.08 10.38 2.40
C LEU A 85 9.26 11.37 1.55
N PHE A 86 8.61 10.91 0.48
CA PHE A 86 7.80 11.79 -0.38
C PHE A 86 6.58 12.40 0.33
N ILE A 87 5.87 11.62 1.15
CA ILE A 87 4.74 12.12 1.94
C ILE A 87 5.22 13.18 2.93
N SER A 88 6.42 13.06 3.50
CA SER A 88 6.99 14.08 4.40
C SER A 88 7.43 15.36 3.68
N ILE A 89 7.83 15.27 2.40
CA ILE A 89 8.24 16.43 1.60
C ILE A 89 7.05 17.33 1.27
N LEU A 90 5.87 16.77 1.00
CA LEU A 90 4.67 17.53 0.62
C LEU A 90 4.27 18.63 1.64
N PRO A 91 4.11 18.35 2.95
CA PRO A 91 3.79 19.38 3.94
C PRO A 91 4.94 20.36 4.20
N ILE A 92 6.19 19.93 4.01
CA ILE A 92 7.35 20.83 4.08
C ILE A 92 7.27 21.84 2.93
N SER A 93 7.02 21.39 1.70
CA SER A 93 6.86 22.26 0.53
C SER A 93 5.68 23.23 0.69
N ALA A 94 4.60 22.78 1.31
CA ALA A 94 3.44 23.64 1.63
C ALA A 94 3.81 24.80 2.57
N SER A 95 4.78 24.59 3.47
CA SER A 95 5.19 25.59 4.46
C SER A 95 6.10 26.68 3.91
N PHE A 96 6.71 26.46 2.73
CA PHE A 96 7.64 27.40 2.09
C PHE A 96 6.99 28.27 0.99
N GLU A 97 5.67 28.27 0.86
CA GLU A 97 4.90 29.01 -0.17
C GLU A 97 5.24 28.66 -1.64
N PHE A 98 6.11 27.67 -1.90
CA PHE A 98 6.34 27.07 -3.21
C PHE A 98 5.19 26.11 -3.61
N PHE A 99 3.97 26.64 -3.62
CA PHE A 99 2.75 25.87 -3.87
C PHE A 99 2.49 25.73 -5.37
N ASN A 100 3.22 24.83 -6.02
CA ASN A 100 2.98 24.51 -7.43
C ASN A 100 2.15 23.23 -7.57
N ILE A 101 0.93 23.39 -8.06
CA ILE A 101 -0.02 22.29 -8.32
C ILE A 101 0.59 21.20 -9.20
N ILE A 102 1.40 21.57 -10.20
CA ILE A 102 2.02 20.61 -11.11
C ILE A 102 2.99 19.70 -10.36
N ILE A 103 3.75 20.24 -9.40
CA ILE A 103 4.69 19.47 -8.58
C ILE A 103 3.91 18.49 -7.69
N ILE A 104 2.82 18.94 -7.08
CA ILE A 104 1.95 18.08 -6.27
C ILE A 104 1.40 16.93 -7.12
N PHE A 105 0.95 17.21 -8.34
CA PHE A 105 0.45 16.20 -9.26
C PHE A 105 1.53 15.16 -9.61
N LEU A 106 2.75 15.60 -9.91
CA LEU A 106 3.85 14.69 -10.22
C LEU A 106 4.26 13.84 -9.02
N VAL A 107 4.37 14.44 -7.84
CA VAL A 107 4.72 13.71 -6.61
C VAL A 107 3.61 12.73 -6.23
N ALA A 108 2.34 13.13 -6.35
CA ALA A 108 1.21 12.27 -6.09
C ALA A 108 1.19 11.07 -7.04
N PHE A 109 1.40 11.30 -8.34
CA PHE A 109 1.47 10.21 -9.32
C PHE A 109 2.58 9.19 -9.01
N VAL A 110 3.76 9.65 -8.60
CA VAL A 110 4.86 8.76 -8.19
C VAL A 110 4.51 7.98 -6.92
N LEU A 111 3.85 8.63 -5.96
CA LEU A 111 3.36 7.99 -4.74
C LEU A 111 2.31 6.92 -5.04
N ASP A 112 1.34 7.20 -5.92
CA ASP A 112 0.31 6.24 -6.34
C ASP A 112 0.92 5.00 -6.99
N ILE A 113 1.94 5.17 -7.84
CA ILE A 113 2.70 4.04 -8.40
C ILE A 113 3.35 3.22 -7.29
N CYS A 114 3.98 3.88 -6.32
CA CYS A 114 4.62 3.20 -5.18
C CYS A 114 3.60 2.43 -4.33
N ILE A 115 2.44 3.03 -4.06
CA ILE A 115 1.34 2.41 -3.31
C ILE A 115 0.82 1.19 -4.05
N ALA A 116 0.60 1.31 -5.36
CA ALA A 116 0.13 0.19 -6.20
C ALA A 116 1.12 -1.00 -6.17
N ILE A 117 2.42 -0.74 -6.28
CA ILE A 117 3.44 -1.81 -6.20
C ILE A 117 3.45 -2.44 -4.80
N TYR A 118 3.33 -1.62 -3.74
CA TYR A 118 3.25 -2.11 -2.37
C TYR A 118 2.08 -3.08 -2.20
N ARG A 119 0.88 -2.74 -2.68
CA ARG A 119 -0.32 -3.60 -2.56
C ARG A 119 -0.12 -4.98 -3.20
N ILE A 120 0.50 -5.06 -4.39
CA ILE A 120 0.79 -6.34 -5.07
C ILE A 120 1.76 -7.19 -4.24
N ALA A 121 2.82 -6.56 -3.70
CA ALA A 121 3.83 -7.25 -2.91
C ALA A 121 3.31 -7.68 -1.52
N ASP A 122 2.40 -6.91 -0.95
CA ASP A 122 1.87 -7.11 0.40
C ASP A 122 0.92 -8.32 0.51
N ILE A 123 0.00 -8.49 -0.46
CA ILE A 123 -0.89 -9.67 -0.54
C ILE A 123 -0.07 -10.98 -0.59
N SER A 124 1.12 -10.92 -1.18
CA SER A 124 2.02 -12.06 -1.38
C SER A 124 2.89 -12.40 -0.16
N ILE A 125 2.97 -11.53 0.84
CA ILE A 125 3.86 -11.72 2.00
C ILE A 125 3.18 -12.47 3.15
N ILE A 126 1.85 -12.38 3.26
CA ILE A 126 1.03 -13.15 4.20
C ILE A 126 1.34 -14.66 4.11
N PRO A 127 1.30 -15.32 2.93
CA PRO A 127 1.62 -16.75 2.81
C PRO A 127 3.08 -17.13 3.13
N GLN A 128 4.02 -16.18 3.13
CA GLN A 128 5.42 -16.44 3.47
C GLN A 128 5.70 -16.29 4.98
N LEU A 129 4.88 -15.51 5.69
CA LEU A 129 5.07 -15.21 7.12
C LEU A 129 4.50 -16.26 8.06
N VAL A 130 3.50 -17.00 7.61
CA VAL A 130 2.93 -18.12 8.37
C VAL A 130 3.59 -19.39 7.85
N GLU A 131 4.22 -20.16 8.76
CA GLU A 131 4.85 -21.43 8.42
C GLU A 131 3.91 -22.28 7.55
N LYS A 132 4.45 -22.84 6.46
CA LYS A 132 3.77 -23.71 5.49
C LYS A 132 2.88 -24.79 6.15
N ASN A 133 3.23 -25.17 7.37
CA ASN A 133 2.56 -26.18 8.20
C ASN A 133 1.20 -25.71 8.78
N ILE A 134 1.00 -24.41 9.00
CA ILE A 134 -0.26 -23.86 9.53
C ILE A 134 -1.29 -23.61 8.41
N TYR A 135 -0.84 -23.19 7.22
CA TYR A 135 -1.73 -23.01 6.07
C TYR A 135 -2.42 -24.29 5.65
N LEU A 136 -1.65 -25.38 5.49
CA LEU A 136 -2.20 -26.69 5.14
C LEU A 136 -3.23 -27.15 6.18
N LYS A 137 -2.98 -26.87 7.47
CA LYS A 137 -3.90 -27.25 8.55
C LYS A 137 -5.23 -26.47 8.49
N LEU A 138 -5.19 -25.17 8.19
CA LEU A 138 -6.38 -24.33 8.05
C LEU A 138 -7.18 -24.63 6.78
N THR A 139 -6.50 -24.85 5.65
CA THR A 139 -7.19 -25.22 4.40
C THR A 139 -7.85 -26.59 4.52
N VAL A 140 -7.19 -27.56 5.17
CA VAL A 140 -7.77 -28.89 5.42
C VAL A 140 -8.93 -28.82 6.40
N LEU A 141 -8.84 -28.03 7.48
CA LEU A 141 -9.94 -27.86 8.45
C LEU A 141 -11.16 -27.16 7.84
N CYS A 142 -10.96 -26.08 7.07
CA CYS A 142 -12.05 -25.42 6.35
C CYS A 142 -12.72 -26.35 5.33
N LYS A 143 -11.92 -27.14 4.59
CA LYS A 143 -12.44 -28.09 3.60
C LYS A 143 -13.21 -29.25 4.26
N TRP A 144 -12.76 -29.71 5.44
CA TRP A 144 -13.46 -30.72 6.24
C TRP A 144 -14.77 -30.21 6.83
N GLN A 145 -14.81 -28.98 7.35
CA GLN A 145 -16.06 -28.37 7.83
C GLN A 145 -17.08 -28.17 6.71
N PHE A 146 -16.63 -27.77 5.52
CA PHE A 146 -17.50 -27.65 4.35
C PHE A 146 -18.05 -28.99 3.87
N LEU A 147 -17.30 -30.09 4.04
CA LEU A 147 -17.77 -31.44 3.69
C LEU A 147 -18.75 -32.01 4.72
N GLN A 148 -18.62 -31.69 6.01
CA GLN A 148 -19.57 -32.09 7.05
C GLN A 148 -20.91 -31.36 6.99
N GLN A 149 -20.98 -30.17 6.38
CA GLN A 149 -22.25 -29.45 6.17
C GLN A 149 -23.03 -29.91 4.93
N ARG A 150 -22.42 -30.75 4.08
CA ARG A 150 -23.04 -31.28 2.84
C ARG A 150 -23.58 -32.71 2.97
N LEU A 151 -23.47 -33.33 4.15
CA LEU A 151 -24.04 -34.63 4.52
C LEU A 151 -25.10 -34.42 5.60
#